data_AF-A0A8H7N5Z5-F1
#
_entry.id   AF-A0A8H7N5Z5-F1
#
_cell.length_a   1.000
_cell.length_b   1.000
_cell.length_c   1.000
_cell.angle_alpha   90.00
_cell.angle_beta   90.00
_cell.angle_gamma   90.00
#
_symmetry.space_group_name_H-M   'P 1'
#
loop_
_entity.id
_entity.type
_entity.pdbx_description
1 polymer ?
#
loop_
_entity_poly.entity_id
_entity_poly.type
_entity_poly.pdbx_seq_one_letter_code
_entity_poly.pdbx_strand_id
1 'polypeptide(L)'
;MVAGAAEIIRYHITALADQPSPDLLDLALCLLQSATTLHLAKTLIRGDQTTRPTYQVSGLTRPFLTLAALYADDEQLHRGSVKLVNGFIYVRLIIFSYRVLKLDRVFTGPAVYAHAIFIGGLLAVYEAGFPFGVPAYVIQVGLVTSLHRFVADYVQRRT
;
A
#
# COMPACT_ATOMS: atom_id res chain seq x y z
N MET A 1 1.79 5.87 10.10
CA MET A 1 1.73 7.17 9.40
C MET A 1 2.93 8.04 9.72
N VAL A 2 3.31 8.19 10.99
CA VAL A 2 4.49 8.98 11.38
C VAL A 2 5.77 8.46 10.70
N ALA A 3 5.98 7.14 10.67
CA ALA A 3 7.14 6.53 9.99
C ALA A 3 7.17 6.83 8.48
N GLY A 4 6.04 6.66 7.76
CA GLY A 4 5.97 6.97 6.33
C GLY A 4 6.13 8.47 6.02
N ALA A 5 5.64 9.36 6.88
CA ALA A 5 5.86 10.79 6.73
C ALA A 5 7.34 11.16 6.96
N ALA A 6 7.99 10.56 7.96
CA ALA A 6 9.41 10.76 8.21
C ALA A 6 10.27 10.28 7.03
N GLU A 7 9.92 9.14 6.42
CA GLU A 7 10.59 8.58 5.23
C GLU A 7 10.47 9.53 4.02
N ILE A 8 9.26 10.04 3.73
CA ILE A 8 9.04 11.03 2.66
C ILE A 8 9.83 12.32 2.92
N ILE A 9 9.76 12.85 4.15
CA ILE A 9 10.44 14.11 4.52
C ILE A 9 11.95 13.95 4.36
N ARG A 10 12.51 12.85 4.88
CA ARG A 10 13.93 12.53 4.74
C ARG A 10 14.32 12.39 3.28
N TYR A 11 13.57 11.63 2.48
CA TYR A 11 13.82 11.48 1.06
C TYR A 11 13.87 12.83 0.33
N HIS A 12 12.90 13.72 0.58
CA HIS A 12 12.88 15.04 -0.05
C HIS A 12 13.99 15.97 0.47
N ILE A 13 14.35 15.91 1.74
CA ILE A 13 15.48 16.69 2.28
C ILE A 13 16.78 16.24 1.62
N THR A 14 17.02 14.93 1.51
CA THR A 14 18.21 14.39 0.84
C THR A 14 18.22 14.75 -0.63
N ALA A 15 17.08 14.63 -1.31
CA ALA A 15 16.93 14.99 -2.73
C ALA A 15 17.17 16.48 -3.04
N LEU A 16 17.16 17.37 -2.03
CA LEU A 16 17.55 18.77 -2.21
C LEU A 16 19.07 18.97 -2.21
N ALA A 17 19.83 18.05 -1.61
CA ALA A 17 21.28 18.13 -1.48
C ALA A 17 22.01 17.22 -2.49
N ASP A 18 21.52 15.99 -2.67
CA ASP A 18 22.13 14.98 -3.53
C ASP A 18 21.10 13.92 -3.99
N GLN A 19 21.50 13.00 -4.86
CA GLN A 19 20.64 11.90 -5.30
C GLN A 19 20.40 10.92 -4.12
N PRO A 20 19.15 10.70 -3.68
CA PRO A 20 18.88 9.92 -2.47
C PRO A 20 19.15 8.43 -2.69
N SER A 21 20.20 7.93 -2.05
CA SER A 21 20.58 6.51 -2.04
C SER A 21 19.80 5.72 -0.97
N PRO A 22 19.51 4.44 -1.20
CA PRO A 22 18.83 3.60 -0.21
C PRO A 22 19.70 3.39 1.05
N ASP A 23 19.10 3.53 2.24
CA ASP A 23 19.79 3.34 3.53
C ASP A 23 19.02 2.41 4.49
N LEU A 24 19.72 1.87 5.48
CA LEU A 24 19.17 0.99 6.52
C LEU A 24 18.09 1.68 7.37
N LEU A 25 18.19 3.00 7.55
CA LEU A 25 17.15 3.76 8.25
C LEU A 25 15.84 3.75 7.44
N ASP A 26 15.92 3.88 6.11
CA ASP A 26 14.73 3.85 5.25
C ASP A 26 14.10 2.46 5.24
N LEU A 27 14.90 1.40 5.30
CA LEU A 27 14.40 0.05 5.55
C LEU A 27 13.70 -0.09 6.90
N ALA A 28 14.29 0.44 7.98
CA ALA A 28 13.69 0.38 9.30
C ALA A 28 12.33 1.13 9.36
N LEU A 29 12.27 2.33 8.78
CA LEU A 29 11.02 3.10 8.65
C LEU A 29 9.98 2.37 7.80
N CYS A 30 10.40 1.78 6.69
CA CYS A 30 9.54 0.99 5.82
C CYS A 30 8.98 -0.24 6.57
N LEU A 31 9.81 -0.98 7.31
CA LEU A 31 9.38 -2.12 8.12
C LEU A 31 8.40 -1.72 9.23
N LEU A 32 8.65 -0.62 9.93
CA LEU A 32 7.74 -0.09 10.95
C LEU A 32 6.38 0.32 10.35
N GLN A 33 6.40 0.98 9.20
CA GLN A 33 5.18 1.37 8.49
C GLN A 33 4.44 0.14 7.94
N SER A 34 5.15 -0.86 7.43
CA SER A 34 4.60 -2.15 7.00
C SER A 34 3.93 -2.90 8.15
N ALA A 35 4.63 -3.03 9.29
CA ALA A 35 4.09 -3.66 10.49
C ALA A 35 2.80 -2.97 10.96
N THR A 36 2.78 -1.63 10.97
CA THR A 36 1.58 -0.85 11.28
C THR A 36 0.43 -1.16 10.32
N THR A 37 0.73 -1.24 9.02
CA THR A 37 -0.25 -1.51 7.96
C THR A 37 -0.85 -2.93 8.10
N LEU A 38 0.00 -3.93 8.36
CA LEU A 38 -0.43 -5.30 8.59
C LEU A 38 -1.18 -5.46 9.91
N HIS A 39 -0.81 -4.71 10.95
CA HIS A 39 -1.57 -4.66 12.20
C HIS A 39 -2.98 -4.11 11.97
N LEU A 40 -3.12 -3.03 11.19
CA LEU A 40 -4.43 -2.52 10.76
C LEU A 40 -5.22 -3.57 9.97
N ALA A 41 -4.57 -4.31 9.07
CA ALA A 41 -5.21 -5.38 8.30
C ALA A 41 -5.77 -6.50 9.21
N LYS A 42 -5.16 -6.74 10.37
CA LYS A 42 -5.64 -7.71 11.36
C LYS A 42 -6.89 -7.22 12.08
N THR A 43 -6.95 -5.95 12.43
CA THR A 43 -8.02 -5.33 13.25
C THR A 43 -9.11 -4.64 12.41
N LEU A 44 -9.07 -4.82 11.09
CA LEU A 44 -9.95 -4.13 10.17
C LEU A 44 -11.40 -4.63 10.29
N ILE A 45 -12.27 -3.78 10.84
CA ILE A 45 -13.73 -3.99 10.89
C ILE A 45 -14.42 -3.36 9.67
N ARG A 46 -13.75 -2.43 8.99
CA ARG A 46 -14.29 -1.65 7.86
C ARG A 46 -13.75 -2.18 6.54
N GLY A 47 -14.62 -2.28 5.53
CA GLY A 47 -14.28 -2.74 4.18
C GLY A 47 -14.97 -4.03 3.80
N ASP A 48 -14.77 -4.46 2.56
CA ASP A 48 -15.28 -5.72 2.02
C ASP A 48 -14.16 -6.81 1.98
N GLN A 49 -14.44 -7.93 1.32
CA GLN A 49 -13.50 -9.05 1.18
C GLN A 49 -12.19 -8.70 0.45
N THR A 50 -12.13 -7.59 -0.31
CA THR A 50 -10.95 -7.17 -1.07
C THR A 50 -10.02 -6.26 -0.26
N THR A 51 -10.55 -5.70 0.83
CA THR A 51 -9.87 -4.67 1.61
C THR A 51 -8.65 -5.23 2.35
N ARG A 52 -8.81 -6.38 3.03
CA ARG A 52 -7.72 -7.03 3.76
C ARG A 52 -6.60 -7.54 2.83
N PRO A 53 -6.89 -8.25 1.72
CA PRO A 53 -5.90 -8.60 0.71
C PRO A 53 -5.11 -7.39 0.21
N THR A 54 -5.78 -6.27 -0.06
CA THR A 54 -5.11 -5.06 -0.55
C THR A 54 -4.14 -4.48 0.50
N TYR A 55 -4.51 -4.50 1.78
CA TYR A 55 -3.61 -4.11 2.86
C TYR A 55 -2.39 -5.03 3.01
N GLN A 56 -2.59 -6.35 2.82
CA GLN A 56 -1.50 -7.33 2.86
C GLN A 56 -0.51 -7.11 1.72
N VAL A 57 -1.01 -6.95 0.49
CA VAL A 57 -0.18 -6.62 -0.67
C VAL A 57 0.61 -5.34 -0.41
N SER A 58 -0.08 -4.24 -0.07
CA SER A 58 0.56 -2.94 0.16
C SER A 58 1.59 -2.99 1.32
N GLY A 59 1.31 -3.79 2.35
CA GLY A 59 2.21 -3.99 3.48
C GLY A 59 3.46 -4.79 3.12
N LEU A 60 3.39 -5.74 2.20
CA LEU A 60 4.51 -6.63 1.85
C LEU A 60 5.33 -6.11 0.67
N THR A 61 4.71 -5.45 -0.30
CA THR A 61 5.39 -4.95 -1.50
C THR A 61 6.46 -3.92 -1.16
N ARG A 62 6.23 -3.05 -0.17
CA ARG A 62 7.18 -2.00 0.20
C ARG A 62 8.48 -2.53 0.84
N PRO A 63 8.44 -3.38 1.90
CA PRO A 63 9.65 -4.01 2.42
C PRO A 63 10.44 -4.76 1.35
N PHE A 64 9.76 -5.47 0.45
CA PHE A 64 10.43 -6.17 -0.64
C PHE A 64 11.18 -5.22 -1.57
N LEU A 65 10.54 -4.12 -1.99
CA LEU A 65 11.17 -3.13 -2.86
C LEU A 65 12.30 -2.36 -2.16
N THR A 66 12.14 -1.98 -0.89
CA THR A 66 13.20 -1.30 -0.14
C THR A 66 14.40 -2.22 0.10
N LEU A 67 14.19 -3.51 0.37
CA LEU A 67 15.27 -4.49 0.46
C LEU A 67 15.98 -4.70 -0.88
N ALA A 68 15.21 -4.82 -1.97
CA ALA A 68 15.77 -4.95 -3.31
C ALA A 68 16.60 -3.71 -3.70
N ALA A 69 16.10 -2.51 -3.38
CA ALA A 69 16.82 -1.26 -3.59
C ALA A 69 18.16 -1.22 -2.82
N LEU A 70 18.17 -1.64 -1.55
CA LEU A 70 19.38 -1.70 -0.74
C LEU A 70 20.40 -2.71 -1.26
N TYR A 71 19.94 -3.88 -1.70
CA TYR A 71 20.82 -4.93 -2.20
C TYR A 71 21.43 -4.59 -3.56
N ALA A 72 20.63 -3.98 -4.44
CA ALA A 72 21.03 -3.62 -5.79
C ALA A 72 21.64 -2.21 -5.91
N ASP A 73 21.64 -1.44 -4.82
CA ASP A 73 21.97 0.00 -4.80
C ASP A 73 21.20 0.79 -5.88
N ASP A 74 19.90 0.48 -6.01
CA ASP A 74 19.04 0.99 -7.09
C ASP A 74 18.15 2.14 -6.58
N GLU A 75 18.49 3.34 -7.02
CA GLU A 75 17.76 4.57 -6.69
C GLU A 75 16.34 4.62 -7.26
N GLN A 76 16.08 3.97 -8.40
CA GLN A 76 14.75 3.90 -9.00
C GLN A 76 13.82 3.03 -8.15
N LEU A 77 14.33 1.89 -7.67
CA LEU A 77 13.61 1.03 -6.73
C LEU A 77 13.37 1.75 -5.40
N HIS A 78 14.38 2.49 -4.90
CA HIS A 78 14.25 3.29 -3.69
C HIS A 78 13.16 4.37 -3.84
N ARG A 79 13.24 5.20 -4.88
CA ARG A 79 12.25 6.24 -5.18
C ARG A 79 10.85 5.66 -5.33
N GLY A 80 10.72 4.55 -6.05
CA GLY A 80 9.44 3.89 -6.24
C GLY A 80 8.84 3.39 -4.92
N SER A 81 9.66 2.80 -4.05
CA SER A 81 9.22 2.33 -2.73
C SER A 81 8.72 3.46 -1.82
N VAL A 82 9.40 4.62 -1.83
CA VAL A 82 9.01 5.81 -1.07
C VAL A 82 7.69 6.37 -1.59
N LYS A 83 7.51 6.48 -2.91
CA LYS A 83 6.27 6.97 -3.52
C LYS A 83 5.05 6.11 -3.17
N LEU A 84 5.22 4.82 -2.91
CA LEU A 84 4.11 3.96 -2.48
C LEU A 84 3.49 4.41 -1.14
N VAL A 85 4.18 5.22 -0.32
CA VAL A 85 3.61 5.84 0.89
C VAL A 85 2.42 6.76 0.54
N ASN A 86 2.45 7.41 -0.63
CA ASN A 86 1.39 8.34 -1.06
C ASN A 86 0.03 7.66 -1.20
N GLY A 87 0.00 6.33 -1.31
CA GLY A 87 -1.24 5.55 -1.27
C GLY A 87 -2.14 5.92 -0.09
N PHE A 88 -1.58 6.17 1.10
CA PHE A 88 -2.38 6.57 2.26
C PHE A 88 -3.07 7.93 2.08
N ILE A 89 -2.42 8.87 1.40
CA ILE A 89 -2.98 10.17 1.07
C ILE A 89 -4.08 9.98 0.02
N TYR A 90 -3.82 9.20 -1.02
CA TYR A 90 -4.81 8.91 -2.06
C TYR A 90 -6.08 8.25 -1.50
N VAL A 91 -5.95 7.27 -0.59
CA VAL A 91 -7.11 6.67 0.08
C VAL A 91 -7.96 7.74 0.79
N ARG A 92 -7.32 8.66 1.52
CA ARG A 92 -8.04 9.73 2.24
C ARG A 92 -8.71 10.71 1.31
N LEU A 93 -8.03 11.10 0.23
CA LEU A 93 -8.58 11.99 -0.79
C LEU A 93 -9.80 11.34 -1.45
N ILE A 94 -9.74 10.06 -1.80
CA ILE A 94 -10.87 9.35 -2.41
C ILE A 94 -12.05 9.26 -1.43
N ILE A 95 -11.82 8.87 -0.17
CA ILE A 95 -12.89 8.83 0.84
C ILE A 95 -13.52 10.23 1.00
N PHE A 96 -12.71 11.27 1.01
CA PHE A 96 -13.19 12.66 1.06
C PHE A 96 -14.01 13.02 -0.19
N SER A 97 -13.55 12.68 -1.39
CA SER A 97 -14.28 12.90 -2.64
C SER A 97 -15.64 12.21 -2.64
N TYR A 98 -15.72 10.96 -2.16
CA TYR A 98 -17.00 10.26 -2.02
C TYR A 98 -17.98 11.02 -1.11
N ARG A 99 -17.49 11.60 -0.01
CA ARG A 99 -18.29 12.42 0.91
C ARG A 99 -18.74 13.74 0.28
N VAL A 100 -17.84 14.44 -0.41
CA VAL A 100 -18.14 15.72 -1.07
C VAL A 100 -19.17 15.54 -2.19
N LEU A 101 -19.03 14.47 -2.98
CA LEU A 101 -19.92 14.13 -4.09
C LEU A 101 -21.22 13.45 -3.65
N LYS A 102 -21.42 13.25 -2.33
CA LYS A 102 -22.57 12.54 -1.75
C LYS A 102 -22.77 11.12 -2.31
N LEU A 103 -21.68 10.47 -2.73
CA LEU A 103 -21.67 9.09 -3.23
C LEU A 103 -21.84 8.07 -2.10
N ASP A 104 -21.66 8.50 -0.85
CA ASP A 104 -22.00 7.74 0.36
C ASP A 104 -23.51 7.42 0.46
N ARG A 105 -24.36 8.10 -0.31
CA ARG A 105 -25.79 7.76 -0.45
C ARG A 105 -26.06 6.62 -1.44
N VAL A 106 -25.09 6.31 -2.29
CA VAL A 106 -25.19 5.29 -3.35
C VAL A 106 -24.41 4.05 -2.97
N PHE A 107 -23.23 4.22 -2.36
CA PHE A 107 -22.35 3.13 -1.96
C PHE A 107 -22.32 2.98 -0.45
N THR A 108 -22.30 1.73 0.03
CA THR A 108 -22.17 1.44 1.45
C THR A 108 -20.79 1.88 1.96
N GLY A 109 -20.69 2.25 3.24
CA GLY A 109 -19.42 2.62 3.87
C GLY A 109 -18.28 1.63 3.64
N PRO A 110 -18.51 0.30 3.77
CA PRO A 110 -17.52 -0.72 3.41
C PRO A 110 -17.09 -0.68 1.95
N ALA A 111 -18.02 -0.50 1.00
CA ALA A 111 -17.71 -0.42 -0.42
C ALA A 111 -16.88 0.83 -0.76
N VAL A 112 -17.25 1.99 -0.21
CA VAL A 112 -16.46 3.24 -0.36
C VAL A 112 -15.03 3.03 0.10
N TYR A 113 -14.85 2.37 1.25
CA TYR A 113 -13.53 2.12 1.81
C TYR A 113 -12.71 1.13 0.98
N ALA A 114 -13.33 0.06 0.49
CA ALA A 114 -12.69 -0.91 -0.41
C ALA A 114 -12.24 -0.25 -1.72
N HIS A 115 -13.11 0.53 -2.36
CA HIS A 115 -12.76 1.29 -3.57
C HIS A 115 -11.61 2.26 -3.32
N ALA A 116 -11.68 3.03 -2.23
CA ALA A 116 -10.65 4.01 -1.90
C ALA A 116 -9.28 3.35 -1.71
N ILE A 117 -9.22 2.22 -1.02
CA ILE A 117 -7.99 1.45 -0.81
C ILE A 117 -7.45 0.89 -2.12
N PHE A 118 -8.31 0.26 -2.93
CA PHE A 118 -7.90 -0.33 -4.19
C PHE A 118 -7.38 0.73 -5.17
N ILE A 119 -8.14 1.81 -5.38
CA ILE A 119 -7.78 2.92 -6.27
C ILE A 119 -6.58 3.70 -5.72
N GLY A 120 -6.50 3.91 -4.40
CA GLY A 120 -5.36 4.56 -3.77
C GLY A 120 -4.06 3.79 -3.99
N GLY A 121 -4.10 2.46 -3.92
CA GLY A 121 -2.96 1.60 -4.27
C GLY A 121 -2.60 1.68 -5.75
N LEU A 122 -3.58 1.68 -6.66
CA LEU A 122 -3.34 1.86 -8.09
C LEU A 122 -2.61 3.19 -8.40
N LEU A 123 -3.08 4.29 -7.82
CA LEU A 123 -2.47 5.61 -8.01
C LEU A 123 -1.04 5.67 -7.47
N ALA A 124 -0.80 5.07 -6.30
CA ALA A 124 0.54 5.01 -5.71
C ALA A 124 1.52 4.21 -6.58
N VAL A 125 1.08 3.07 -7.11
CA VAL A 125 1.89 2.22 -7.98
C VAL A 125 2.14 2.89 -9.34
N TYR A 126 1.13 3.59 -9.87
CA TYR A 126 1.29 4.40 -11.08
C TYR A 126 2.31 5.52 -10.87
N GLU A 127 2.22 6.25 -9.76
CA GLU A 127 3.15 7.32 -9.41
C GLU A 127 4.59 6.83 -9.19
N ALA A 128 4.74 5.62 -8.63
CA ALA A 128 6.03 4.96 -8.45
C ALA A 128 6.79 4.77 -9.78
N GLY A 129 6.07 4.66 -10.91
CA GLY A 129 6.65 4.67 -12.25
C GLY A 129 7.32 3.36 -12.66
N PHE A 130 6.95 2.24 -12.02
CA PHE A 130 7.46 0.93 -12.41
C PHE A 130 6.86 0.47 -13.75
N PRO A 131 7.67 -0.05 -14.69
CA PRO A 131 7.13 -0.69 -15.88
C PRO A 131 6.27 -1.88 -15.45
N PHE A 132 5.04 -1.95 -15.97
CA PHE A 132 4.03 -2.95 -15.59
C PHE A 132 3.62 -2.98 -14.11
N GLY A 133 3.93 -1.94 -13.33
CA GLY A 133 3.59 -1.88 -11.91
C GLY A 133 2.10 -2.04 -11.65
N VAL A 134 1.25 -1.33 -12.40
CA VAL A 134 -0.21 -1.39 -12.26
C VAL A 134 -0.76 -2.79 -12.54
N PRO A 135 -0.46 -3.45 -13.68
CA PRO A 135 -0.80 -4.86 -13.90
C PRO A 135 -0.33 -5.79 -12.78
N ALA A 136 0.92 -5.64 -12.32
CA ALA A 136 1.48 -6.46 -11.25
C ALA A 136 0.71 -6.30 -9.93
N TYR A 137 0.34 -5.07 -9.57
CA TYR A 137 -0.48 -4.80 -8.39
C TYR A 137 -1.87 -5.45 -8.47
N VAL A 138 -2.55 -5.33 -9.63
CA VAL A 138 -3.87 -5.95 -9.82
C VAL A 138 -3.78 -7.48 -9.68
N ILE A 139 -2.75 -8.09 -10.27
CA ILE A 139 -2.50 -9.53 -10.14
C ILE A 139 -2.23 -9.92 -8.69
N GLN A 140 -1.38 -9.17 -7.98
CA GLN A 140 -1.07 -9.42 -6.56
C GLN A 140 -2.34 -9.38 -5.69
N VAL A 141 -3.18 -8.34 -5.85
CA VAL A 141 -4.44 -8.24 -5.11
C VAL A 141 -5.36 -9.42 -5.44
N GLY A 142 -5.51 -9.76 -6.72
CA GLY A 142 -6.35 -10.89 -7.16
C GLY A 142 -5.87 -12.23 -6.60
N LEU A 143 -4.56 -12.49 -6.59
CA LEU A 143 -3.96 -13.69 -6.02
C LEU A 143 -4.20 -13.78 -4.51
N VAL A 144 -3.96 -12.69 -3.77
CA VAL A 144 -4.15 -12.69 -2.31
C VAL A 144 -5.64 -12.85 -1.96
N THR A 145 -6.55 -12.23 -2.72
CA THR A 145 -7.99 -12.44 -2.55
C THR A 145 -8.38 -13.89 -2.82
N SER A 146 -7.85 -14.50 -3.88
CA SER A 146 -8.14 -15.90 -4.22
C SER A 146 -7.62 -16.87 -3.17
N LEU A 147 -6.39 -16.65 -2.69
CA LEU A 147 -5.79 -17.43 -1.60
C LEU A 147 -6.59 -17.28 -0.30
N HIS A 148 -7.03 -16.06 0.01
CA HIS A 148 -7.84 -15.80 1.19
C HIS A 148 -9.15 -16.58 1.17
N ARG A 149 -9.84 -16.61 0.02
CA ARG A 149 -11.06 -17.40 -0.18
C ARG A 149 -10.81 -18.90 -0.07
N PHE A 150 -9.78 -19.41 -0.75
CA PHE A 150 -9.40 -20.82 -0.69
C PHE A 150 -9.15 -21.28 0.75
N VAL A 151 -8.41 -20.49 1.54
CA VAL A 151 -8.13 -20.82 2.94
C VAL A 151 -9.40 -20.78 3.79
N ALA A 152 -10.28 -19.79 3.57
CA ALA A 152 -11.55 -19.71 4.28
C ALA A 152 -12.43 -20.96 4.01
N ASP A 153 -12.55 -21.36 2.75
CA ASP A 153 -13.32 -22.55 2.34
C ASP A 153 -12.71 -23.83 2.89
N TYR A 154 -11.37 -23.96 2.88
CA TYR A 154 -10.67 -25.12 3.41
C TYR A 154 -10.88 -25.29 4.92
N VAL A 155 -10.84 -24.19 5.68
CA VAL A 155 -11.07 -24.21 7.13
C VAL A 155 -12.51 -24.61 7.45
N GLN A 156 -13.50 -24.05 6.74
CA GLN A 156 -14.92 -24.40 6.94
C GLN A 156 -15.23 -25.87 6.67
N ARG A 157 -14.51 -26.52 5.74
CA ARG A 157 -14.69 -27.95 5.46
C ARG A 157 -14.10 -28.87 6.53
N ARG A 158 -13.27 -28.35 7.43
CA ARG A 158 -12.55 -29.12 8.46
C ARG A 158 -13.13 -28.98 9.86
N THR A 159 -14.05 -28.05 10.07
CA THR A 159 -14.83 -27.82 11.30
C THR A 159 -16.24 -28.33 11.14
#